data_AF-A0A7V9ELF9-F1
#
_entry.id   AF-A0A7V9ELF9-F1
#
_cell.length_a   1.000
_cell.length_b   1.000
_cell.length_c   1.000
_cell.angle_alpha   90.00
_cell.angle_beta   90.00
_cell.angle_gamma   90.00
#
_symmetry.space_group_name_H-M   'P 1'
#
loop_
_entity.id
_entity.type
_entity.pdbx_description
1 polymer ?
#
loop_
_entity_poly.entity_id
_entity_poly.type
_entity_poly.pdbx_seq_one_letter_code
_entity_poly.pdbx_strand_id
1 'polypeptide(L)'
;MRLRIELEDELVGRIDEVAGRRGRSRFIREAIASSLENQRRRELIRSSQGSIGHLHEWDEDPGRWVRAQRKADERSSGTRRYPARDR
;
A
#
# COMPACT_ATOMS: atom_id res chain seq x y z
N MET A 1 17.72 -18.95 -0.16
CA MET A 1 18.29 -18.88 -1.52
C MET A 1 19.26 -17.71 -1.58
N ARG A 2 20.40 -17.81 -2.28
CA ARG A 2 21.43 -16.74 -2.36
C ARG A 2 21.65 -16.37 -3.83
N LEU A 3 21.54 -15.08 -4.13
CA LEU A 3 21.77 -14.51 -5.47
C LEU A 3 23.11 -13.77 -5.48
N ARG A 4 23.89 -13.95 -6.53
CA ARG A 4 25.06 -13.12 -6.83
C ARG A 4 24.65 -12.13 -7.92
N ILE A 5 24.91 -10.85 -7.70
CA ILE A 5 24.68 -9.77 -8.65
C ILE A 5 25.97 -8.98 -8.82
N GLU A 6 26.18 -8.43 -10.00
CA GLU A 6 27.26 -7.49 -10.28
C GLU A 6 26.71 -6.07 -10.17
N LEU A 7 27.47 -5.18 -9.55
CA LEU A 7 27.13 -3.78 -9.36
C LEU A 7 28.36 -2.96 -9.73
N GLU A 8 28.14 -1.81 -10.36
CA GLU A 8 29.19 -0.85 -10.67
C GLU A 8 29.83 -0.31 -9.38
N ASP A 9 31.14 -0.07 -9.40
CA ASP A 9 31.89 0.38 -8.23
C ASP A 9 31.37 1.72 -7.69
N GLU A 10 30.93 2.62 -8.58
CA GLU A 10 30.31 3.88 -8.20
C GLU A 10 29.04 3.65 -7.36
N LEU A 11 28.18 2.72 -7.79
CA LEU A 11 26.96 2.39 -7.06
C LEU A 11 27.27 1.75 -5.70
N VAL A 12 28.29 0.89 -5.64
CA VAL A 12 28.77 0.33 -4.37
C VAL A 12 29.27 1.43 -3.43
N GLY A 13 30.00 2.42 -3.95
CA GLY A 13 30.46 3.59 -3.20
C GLY A 13 29.29 4.38 -2.60
N ARG A 14 28.25 4.64 -3.38
CA ARG A 14 27.04 5.33 -2.90
C ARG A 14 26.28 4.53 -1.84
N ILE A 15 26.21 3.21 -1.99
CA ILE A 15 25.60 2.35 -0.96
C ILE A 15 26.42 2.41 0.34
N ASP A 16 27.75 2.47 0.24
CA ASP A 16 28.63 2.59 1.41
C ASP A 16 28.47 3.91 2.14
N GLU A 17 28.26 5.01 1.43
CA GLU A 17 28.01 6.32 2.05
C GLU A 17 26.73 6.30 2.90
N VAL A 18 25.69 5.61 2.45
CA VAL A 18 24.38 5.56 3.13
C VAL A 18 24.33 4.49 4.21
N ALA A 19 24.79 3.29 3.90
CA ALA A 19 24.61 2.10 4.75
C ALA A 19 25.89 1.65 5.47
N GLY A 20 27.05 2.21 5.10
CA GLY A 20 28.35 1.75 5.53
C GLY A 20 28.79 0.43 4.87
N ARG A 21 30.10 0.16 4.90
CA ARG A 21 30.72 -1.02 4.27
C ARG A 21 30.12 -2.38 4.69
N ARG A 22 29.60 -2.48 5.91
CA ARG A 22 28.96 -3.70 6.45
C ARG A 22 27.45 -3.75 6.24
N GLY A 23 26.82 -2.65 5.82
CA GLY A 23 25.37 -2.53 5.68
C GLY A 23 24.82 -2.85 4.28
N ARG A 24 25.70 -3.04 3.28
CA ARG A 24 25.31 -3.22 1.86
C ARG A 24 24.20 -4.24 1.64
N SER A 25 24.35 -5.45 2.15
CA SER A 25 23.36 -6.53 1.93
C SER A 25 22.00 -6.22 2.56
N ARG A 26 21.99 -5.53 3.71
CA ARG A 26 20.74 -5.10 4.34
C ARG A 26 20.07 -4.02 3.50
N PHE A 27 20.82 -3.00 3.10
CA PHE A 27 20.35 -1.90 2.27
C PHE A 27 19.75 -2.41 0.95
N ILE A 28 20.48 -3.28 0.23
CA ILE A 28 20.01 -3.84 -1.05
C ILE A 28 18.71 -4.62 -0.86
N ARG A 29 18.61 -5.43 0.20
CA ARG A 29 17.39 -6.20 0.47
C ARG A 29 16.19 -5.28 0.76
N GLU A 30 16.37 -4.25 1.57
CA GLU A 30 15.31 -3.29 1.89
C GLU A 30 14.90 -2.47 0.65
N ALA A 31 15.87 -2.06 -0.17
CA ALA A 31 15.62 -1.35 -1.41
C ALA A 31 14.83 -2.20 -2.42
N ILE A 32 15.21 -3.46 -2.60
CA ILE A 32 14.49 -4.40 -3.49
C ILE A 32 13.07 -4.63 -2.96
N ALA A 33 12.90 -4.89 -1.66
CA ALA A 33 11.58 -5.10 -1.06
C ALA A 33 10.67 -3.88 -1.27
N SER A 34 11.18 -2.67 -1.04
CA SER A 34 10.47 -1.42 -1.28
C SER A 34 10.10 -1.23 -2.76
N SER A 35 11.02 -1.52 -3.67
CA SER A 35 10.77 -1.43 -5.12
C SER A 35 9.66 -2.38 -5.58
N LEU A 36 9.68 -3.63 -5.11
CA LEU A 36 8.64 -4.63 -5.41
C LEU A 36 7.26 -4.21 -4.86
N GLU A 37 7.20 -3.71 -3.64
CA GLU A 37 5.95 -3.23 -3.06
C GLU A 37 5.39 -2.02 -3.84
N ASN A 38 6.26 -1.10 -4.23
CA ASN A 38 5.87 0.03 -5.08
C ASN A 38 5.38 -0.43 -6.46
N GLN A 39 6.02 -1.44 -7.05
CA GLN A 39 5.56 -2.03 -8.30
C GLN A 39 4.18 -2.66 -8.15
N ARG A 40 3.97 -3.46 -7.10
CA ARG A 40 2.68 -4.06 -6.78
C ARG A 40 1.58 -3.00 -6.62
N ARG A 41 1.86 -1.92 -5.88
CA ARG A 41 0.91 -0.80 -5.72
C ARG A 41 0.58 -0.13 -7.05
N ARG A 42 1.58 0.08 -7.91
CA ARG A 42 1.36 0.63 -9.27
C ARG A 42 0.54 -0.30 -10.14
N GLU A 43 0.70 -1.61 -10.02
CA GLU A 43 -0.10 -2.59 -10.73
C GLU A 43 -1.54 -2.60 -10.25
N LEU A 44 -1.77 -2.55 -8.93
CA LEU A 44 -3.11 -2.45 -8.35
C LEU A 44 -3.87 -1.21 -8.82
N ILE A 45 -3.19 -0.05 -8.82
CA ILE A 45 -3.76 1.19 -9.33
C ILE A 45 -4.11 1.04 -10.81
N ARG A 46 -3.18 0.52 -11.63
CA ARG A 46 -3.43 0.29 -13.06
C ARG A 46 -4.57 -0.69 -13.30
N SER A 47 -4.67 -1.78 -12.56
CA SER A 47 -5.76 -2.76 -12.69
C SER A 47 -7.11 -2.20 -12.25
N SER A 48 -7.12 -1.18 -11.39
CA SER A 48 -8.35 -0.49 -10.99
C SER A 48 -8.83 0.55 -12.00
N GLN A 49 -8.04 0.87 -13.03
CA GLN A 49 -8.47 1.82 -14.05
C GLN A 49 -9.68 1.25 -14.80
N GLY A 50 -10.77 2.02 -14.81
CA GLY A 50 -12.03 1.60 -15.43
C GLY A 50 -12.85 0.61 -14.60
N SER A 51 -12.45 0.29 -13.36
CA SER A 51 -13.25 -0.58 -12.48
C SER A 51 -14.46 0.14 -11.87
N ILE A 52 -14.51 1.45 -12.00
CA ILE A 52 -15.59 2.32 -11.55
C ILE A 52 -16.46 2.63 -12.79
N GLY A 53 -17.77 2.39 -12.70
CA GLY A 53 -18.72 2.60 -13.81
C GLY A 53 -18.78 4.05 -14.30
N HIS A 54 -19.65 4.35 -15.27
CA HIS A 54 -19.70 5.69 -15.88
C HIS A 54 -20.70 6.66 -15.24
N LEU A 55 -21.57 6.16 -14.36
CA LEU A 55 -22.58 6.95 -13.67
C LEU A 55 -22.54 6.61 -12.19
N HIS A 56 -22.42 7.65 -11.37
CA HIS A 56 -22.34 7.53 -9.92
C HIS A 56 -23.35 8.44 -9.26
N GLU A 57 -23.86 7.99 -8.11
CA GLU A 57 -24.74 8.80 -7.26
C GLU A 57 -24.07 10.10 -6.79
N TRP A 58 -22.73 10.13 -6.73
CA TRP A 58 -21.97 11.33 -6.41
C TRP A 58 -21.80 12.27 -7.60
N ASP A 59 -22.12 11.87 -8.83
CA ASP A 59 -21.96 12.74 -10.00
C ASP A 59 -22.97 13.91 -9.97
N GLU A 60 -24.14 13.71 -9.34
CA GLU A 60 -25.18 14.74 -9.22
C GLU A 60 -24.94 15.71 -8.05
N ASP A 61 -24.71 15.19 -6.85
CA ASP A 61 -24.38 15.97 -5.64
C ASP A 61 -23.49 15.14 -4.69
N PRO A 62 -22.16 15.30 -4.79
CA PRO A 62 -21.23 14.59 -3.92
C PRO A 62 -21.47 14.88 -2.43
N GLY A 63 -21.88 16.10 -2.09
CA GLY A 63 -22.11 16.52 -0.70
C GLY A 63 -23.33 15.82 -0.10
N ARG A 64 -24.43 15.70 -0.86
CA ARG A 64 -25.60 14.91 -0.46
C ARG A 64 -25.25 13.43 -0.36
N TRP A 65 -24.51 12.89 -1.33
CA TRP A 65 -24.07 11.50 -1.31
C TRP A 65 -23.23 11.17 -0.06
N VAL A 66 -22.22 11.98 0.28
CA VAL A 66 -21.41 11.79 1.51
C VAL A 66 -22.26 11.86 2.77
N ARG A 67 -23.20 12.82 2.87
CA ARG A 67 -24.10 12.93 4.04
C ARG A 67 -25.02 11.71 4.18
N ALA A 68 -25.50 11.15 3.07
CA ALA A 68 -26.32 9.94 3.06
C ALA A 68 -25.53 8.71 3.51
N GLN A 69 -24.28 8.54 3.04
CA GLN A 69 -23.37 7.46 3.45
C GLN A 69 -23.06 7.53 4.95
N ARG A 70 -22.69 8.70 5.49
CA ARG A 70 -22.41 8.86 6.93
C ARG A 70 -23.61 8.50 7.80
N LYS A 71 -24.82 8.93 7.42
CA LYS A 71 -26.05 8.55 8.13
C LYS A 71 -26.36 7.06 8.04
N ALA A 72 -25.97 6.38 6.96
CA ALA A 72 -26.15 4.94 6.81
C ALA A 72 -25.15 4.17 7.70
N ASP A 73 -23.90 4.62 7.77
CA ASP A 73 -22.87 4.04 8.64
C ASP A 73 -23.21 4.19 10.13
N GLU A 74 -23.70 5.36 10.55
CA GLU A 74 -24.17 5.59 11.93
C GLU A 74 -25.31 4.65 12.34
N ARG A 75 -26.20 4.29 11.40
CA ARG A 75 -27.27 3.29 11.63
C ARG A 75 -26.74 1.85 11.63
N SER A 76 -25.64 1.59 10.92
CA SER A 76 -25.00 0.27 10.81
C SER A 76 -24.06 -0.05 11.98
N SER A 77 -23.61 0.96 12.75
CA SER A 77 -22.87 0.78 14.00
C SER A 77 -23.68 0.20 15.17
N GLY A 78 -24.93 -0.23 14.93
CA GLY A 78 -25.73 -1.02 15.87
C GLY A 78 -25.27 -2.48 15.95
N THR A 79 -24.36 -2.78 16.88
CA THR A 79 -24.15 -4.10 17.51
C THR A 79 -23.55 -5.24 16.66
N ARG A 80 -22.22 -5.37 16.68
CA ARG A 80 -21.59 -6.71 16.74
C ARG A 80 -21.14 -6.95 18.18
N ARG A 81 -22.06 -7.48 18.99
CA ARG A 81 -21.79 -8.01 20.33
C ARG A 81 -20.85 -9.20 20.15
N TYR A 82 -19.57 -9.04 20.48
CA TYR A 82 -18.68 -10.18 20.63
C TYR A 82 -19.15 -10.97 21.87
N PRO A 83 -19.40 -12.29 21.79
CA PRO A 83 -19.62 -13.07 22.99
C PRO A 83 -18.31 -13.08 23.79
N ALA A 84 -18.41 -12.76 25.08
CA ALA A 84 -17.30 -12.84 26.01
C ALA A 84 -16.74 -14.28 26.00
N ARG A 85 -15.43 -14.42 25.85
CA ARG A 85 -14.75 -15.69 26.13
C ARG A 85 -14.69 -15.84 27.64
N ASP A 86 -15.46 -16.79 28.17
CA ASP A 86 -15.27 -17.31 29.52
C ASP A 86 -13.83 -17.83 29.66
N ARG A 87 -13.23 -17.51 30.82
CA ARG A 87 -11.94 -18.04 31.26
C ARG A 87 -12.15 -19.31 32.06
#